data_AF-A0A2N2A8C4-F1
#
_entry.id   AF-A0A2N2A8C4-F1
#
_cell.length_a   1.000
_cell.length_b   1.000
_cell.length_c   1.000
_cell.angle_alpha   90.00
_cell.angle_beta   90.00
_cell.angle_gamma   90.00
#
_symmetry.space_group_name_H-M   'P 1'
#
loop_
_entity.id
_entity.type
_entity.pdbx_description
1 polymer ?
#
loop_
_entity_poly.entity_id
_entity_poly.type
_entity_poly.pdbx_seq_one_letter_code
_entity_poly.pdbx_strand_id
1 'polypeptide(L)' 'MNTLDYLQDTLQNEMMMEAMYNKHMMDIINPEVRQLFTQMRDAKMGHVTQLQGEIQKIMQSGQMPKS' A
#
# COMPACT_ATOMS: atom_id res chain seq x y z
N MET A 1 -11.31 -3.52 -16.97
CA MET A 1 -10.12 -3.36 -16.11
C MET A 1 -9.10 -4.40 -16.50
N ASN A 2 -7.90 -3.96 -16.84
CA ASN A 2 -6.76 -4.84 -16.97
C ASN A 2 -6.10 -5.05 -15.58
N THR A 3 -5.14 -5.98 -15.49
CA THR A 3 -4.46 -6.29 -14.22
C THR A 3 -3.74 -5.07 -13.62
N LEU A 4 -3.21 -4.17 -14.45
CA LEU A 4 -2.53 -2.96 -13.99
C LEU A 4 -3.51 -1.98 -13.32
N ASP A 5 -4.70 -1.79 -13.91
CA ASP A 5 -5.76 -0.96 -13.32
C ASP A 5 -6.15 -1.48 -11.93
N TYR A 6 -6.33 -2.80 -11.79
CA TYR A 6 -6.68 -3.42 -10.50
C TYR A 6 -5.58 -3.23 -9.44
N LEU A 7 -4.30 -3.39 -9.84
CA LEU A 7 -3.18 -3.18 -8.93
C LEU A 7 -3.06 -1.72 -8.49
N GLN A 8 -3.34 -0.76 -9.39
CA GLN A 8 -3.34 0.67 -9.08
C GLN A 8 -4.48 1.04 -8.12
N ASP A 9 -5.69 0.54 -8.36
CA ASP A 9 -6.82 0.74 -7.45
C ASP A 9 -6.55 0.16 -6.06
N THR A 10 -5.96 -1.05 -6.02
CA THR A 10 -5.57 -1.71 -4.77
C THR A 10 -4.50 -0.90 -4.04
N LEU A 11 -3.50 -0.40 -4.76
CA LEU A 11 -2.45 0.46 -4.20
C LEU A 11 -3.04 1.72 -3.56
N GLN A 12 -3.97 2.38 -4.25
CA GLN A 12 -4.63 3.58 -3.73
C GLN A 12 -5.40 3.28 -2.45
N ASN A 13 -6.11 2.15 -2.39
CA ASN A 13 -6.82 1.72 -1.19
C ASN A 13 -5.87 1.41 -0.02
N GLU A 14 -4.76 0.71 -0.25
CA GLU A 14 -3.78 0.41 0.81
C GLU A 14 -3.12 1.69 1.35
N MET A 15 -2.78 2.64 0.49
CA MET A 15 -2.26 3.95 0.90
C MET A 15 -3.28 4.77 1.70
N MET A 16 -4.56 4.74 1.32
CA MET A 16 -5.63 5.39 2.07
C MET A 16 -5.77 4.78 3.48
N MET A 17 -5.67 3.45 3.59
CA MET A 17 -5.74 2.76 4.88
C MET A 17 -4.54 3.06 5.76
N GLU A 18 -3.33 3.09 5.20
CA GLU A 18 -2.12 3.50 5.90
C GLU A 18 -2.27 4.89 6.52
N ALA A 19 -2.69 5.88 5.72
CA ALA A 19 -2.91 7.24 6.18
C ALA A 19 -3.99 7.34 7.27
N MET A 20 -5.05 6.53 7.17
CA MET A 20 -6.13 6.45 8.16
C MET A 20 -5.63 5.91 9.49
N TYR A 21 -4.86 4.80 9.48
CA TYR A 21 -4.26 4.26 10.70
C TYR A 21 -3.31 5.28 11.33
N ASN A 22 -2.46 5.92 10.53
CA ASN A 22 -1.51 6.91 11.03
C ASN A 22 -2.23 8.13 11.66
N LYS A 23 -3.33 8.58 11.08
CA LYS A 23 -4.15 9.66 11.64
C LYS A 23 -4.75 9.26 12.99
N HIS A 24 -5.40 8.10 13.09
CA HIS A 24 -6.02 7.67 14.35
C HIS A 24 -5.00 7.43 15.47
N MET A 25 -3.79 6.98 15.14
CA MET A 25 -2.73 6.80 16.14
C MET A 25 -2.40 8.08 16.91
N MET A 26 -2.55 9.26 16.29
CA MET A 26 -2.28 10.55 16.95
C MET A 26 -3.26 10.82 18.10
N ASP A 27 -4.51 10.36 17.96
CA ASP A 27 -5.59 10.61 18.91
C ASP A 27 -5.74 9.49 19.96
N ILE A 28 -5.17 8.30 19.70
CA ILE A 28 -5.27 7.15 20.62
C ILE A 28 -4.34 7.35 21.82
N ILE A 29 -4.92 7.41 23.02
CA ILE A 29 -4.18 7.54 24.30
C ILE A 29 -3.74 6.17 24.83
N ASN A 30 -4.58 5.15 24.67
CA ASN A 30 -4.27 3.80 25.18
C ASN A 30 -3.06 3.22 24.41
N PRO A 31 -1.96 2.85 25.09
CA PRO A 31 -0.74 2.42 24.43
C PRO A 31 -0.89 1.08 23.68
N GLU A 32 -1.71 0.16 24.18
CA GLU A 32 -1.95 -1.14 23.54
C GLU A 32 -2.74 -0.98 22.25
N VAL A 33 -3.79 -0.15 22.27
CA VAL A 33 -4.57 0.19 21.08
C VAL A 33 -3.70 0.94 20.08
N ARG A 34 -2.84 1.86 20.54
CA ARG A 34 -1.89 2.56 19.67
C ARG A 34 -0.92 1.57 19.02
N GLN A 35 -0.41 0.60 19.76
CA GLN A 35 0.49 -0.44 19.24
C GLN A 35 -0.19 -1.32 18.19
N LEU A 36 -1.45 -1.70 18.41
CA LEU A 36 -2.23 -2.44 17.41
C LEU A 36 -2.34 -1.65 16.10
N PHE A 37 -2.68 -0.37 16.17
CA PHE A 37 -2.75 0.49 14.98
C PHE A 37 -1.39 0.67 14.30
N THR A 38 -0.29 0.76 15.05
CA THR A 38 1.08 0.76 14.50
C THR A 38 1.32 -0.50 13.67
N GLN A 39 1.00 -1.68 14.20
CA GLN A 39 1.19 -2.95 13.48
C GLN A 39 0.35 -3.01 12.20
N MET A 40 -0.89 -2.53 12.25
CA MET A 40 -1.76 -2.47 11.08
C MET A 40 -1.21 -1.51 10.01
N ARG A 41 -0.76 -0.32 10.40
CA ARG A 41 -0.10 0.64 9.50
C ARG A 41 1.14 0.03 8.84
N ASP A 42 1.99 -0.63 9.63
CA ASP A 42 3.24 -1.22 9.12
C ASP A 42 2.97 -2.37 8.14
N ALA A 43 1.94 -3.18 8.39
CA ALA A 43 1.47 -4.18 7.43
C ALA A 43 1.00 -3.55 6.11
N LYS A 44 0.22 -2.46 6.18
CA LYS A 44 -0.21 -1.69 4.99
C LYS A 44 0.97 -1.14 4.20
N MET A 45 1.99 -0.59 4.87
CA MET A 45 3.23 -0.13 4.22
C MET A 45 3.96 -1.26 3.50
N GLY A 46 3.98 -2.47 4.07
CA GLY A 46 4.51 -3.66 3.41
C GLY A 46 3.78 -3.98 2.10
N HIS A 47 2.45 -3.98 2.12
CA HIS A 47 1.64 -4.22 0.92
C HIS A 47 1.82 -3.12 -0.13
N VAL A 48 1.86 -1.84 0.27
CA VAL A 48 2.14 -0.72 -0.64
C VAL A 48 3.46 -0.93 -1.38
N THR A 49 4.51 -1.30 -0.66
CA THR A 49 5.85 -1.54 -1.24
C THR A 49 5.80 -2.70 -2.25
N GLN A 50 5.09 -3.79 -1.92
CA GLN A 50 4.92 -4.93 -2.81
C GLN A 50 4.16 -4.54 -4.09
N LEU A 51 3.02 -3.87 -3.95
CA LEU A 51 2.17 -3.44 -5.06
C LEU A 51 2.91 -2.50 -6.01
N GLN A 52 3.66 -1.53 -5.46
CA GLN A 52 4.50 -0.63 -6.25
C GLN A 52 5.55 -1.40 -7.07
N GLY A 53 6.19 -2.41 -6.46
CA GLY A 53 7.15 -3.26 -7.15
C GLY A 53 6.53 -4.11 -8.25
N GLU A 54 5.34 -4.66 -8.04
CA GLU A 54 4.61 -5.42 -9.06
C GLU A 54 4.16 -4.55 -10.24
N ILE A 55 3.61 -3.36 -9.96
CA ILE A 55 3.25 -2.36 -10.96
C ILE A 55 4.48 -1.99 -11.80
N GLN A 56 5.61 -1.71 -11.16
CA GLN A 56 6.85 -1.35 -11.85
C GLN A 56 7.32 -2.47 -12.79
N LYS A 57 7.27 -3.73 -12.35
CA LYS A 57 7.63 -4.89 -13.18
C LYS A 57 6.73 -5.02 -14.41
N ILE A 58 5.42 -4.82 -14.26
CA ILE A 58 4.45 -4.88 -15.37
C ILE A 58 4.70 -3.73 -16.36
N MET A 59 4.95 -2.52 -15.86
CA MET A 59 5.26 -1.37 -16.70
C MET A 59 6.57 -1.57 -17.49
N GLN A 60 7.59 -2.15 -16.87
CA GLN A 60 8.87 -2.45 -17.52
C GLN A 60 8.76 -3.60 -18.54
N SER A 61 7.99 -4.65 -18.24
CA SER A 61 7.79 -5.77 -19.16
C SER A 61 6.95 -5.39 -20.38
N GLY A 62 6.04 -4.42 -20.23
CA GLY A 62 5.33 -3.80 -21.34
C GLY A 62 6.16 -2.83 -22.20
N GLN A 63 7.37 -2.46 -21.76
CA GLN A 63 8.27 -1.51 -22.43
C GLN A 63 9.43 -2.16 -23.20
N MET A 64 9.55 -3.49 -23.26
CA MET A 64 10.62 -4.12 -24.05
C MET A 64 10.50 -3.74 -25.54
N PRO A 65 11.52 -3.08 -26.14
CA PRO A 65 11.56 -2.89 -27.57
C PRO A 65 11.72 -4.26 -28.22
N LYS A 66 10.96 -4.53 -29.29
CA LYS A 66 11.21 -5.67 -30.16
C LYS A 66 12.64 -5.55 -30.67
N SER A 67 13.54 -6.39 -30.16
CA SER A 67 14.86 -6.63 -30.73
C SER A 67 14.73 -7.34 -32.07
#